data_AF-A0A5V6NKM2-F1
#
_entry.id   AF-A0A5V6NKM2-F1
#
_cell.length_a   1.000
_cell.length_b   1.000
_cell.length_c   1.000
_cell.angle_alpha   90.00
_cell.angle_beta   90.00
_cell.angle_gamma   90.00
#
_symmetry.space_group_name_H-M   'P 1'
#
loop_
_entity.id
_entity.type
_entity.pdbx_description
1 polymer ?
#
loop_
_entity_poly.entity_id
_entity_poly.type
_entity_poly.pdbx_seq_one_letter_code
_entity_poly.pdbx_strand_id
1 'polypeptide(L)'
;MFLKTESFDHNGATVTLSELSALQRIEHLGWLKERENRAGARGNLQVTVEDLIKEGAFLVAMSLWRNHPQKDTLTVQQLCQEVISSWPVEAISSAQNVVLRLSGMSAPVSDDDSGLAEEAEPAESVSAGKHSKAS
;
A
#
# COMPACT_ATOMS: atom_id res chain seq x y z
N MET A 1 9.58 -12.81 18.86
CA MET A 1 9.91 -12.32 17.51
C MET A 1 9.50 -10.85 17.45
N PHE A 2 10.44 -9.96 17.11
CA PHE A 2 10.16 -8.52 16.99
C PHE A 2 9.73 -8.20 15.57
N LEU A 3 8.80 -7.26 15.44
CA LEU A 3 8.37 -6.78 14.14
C LEU A 3 9.47 -5.91 13.53
N LYS A 4 9.65 -5.97 12.19
CA LYS A 4 10.52 -5.03 11.47
C LYS A 4 10.04 -3.59 11.68
N THR A 5 10.98 -2.66 11.84
CA THR A 5 10.70 -1.24 12.05
C THR A 5 11.60 -0.35 11.21
N GLU A 6 11.12 0.85 10.88
CA GLU A 6 11.86 1.88 10.16
C GLU A 6 11.51 3.27 10.70
N SER A 7 12.49 4.15 10.80
CA SER A 7 12.26 5.56 11.13
C SER A 7 11.72 6.30 9.91
N PHE A 8 10.72 7.13 10.11
CA PHE A 8 10.07 7.92 9.08
C PHE A 8 9.98 9.37 9.53
N ASP A 9 10.52 10.28 8.70
CA ASP A 9 10.55 11.71 8.98
C ASP A 9 9.47 12.43 8.18
N HIS A 10 8.63 13.22 8.87
CA HIS A 10 7.73 14.17 8.21
C HIS A 10 7.53 15.40 9.10
N ASN A 11 7.41 16.58 8.48
CA ASN A 11 7.19 17.85 9.20
C ASN A 11 8.20 18.12 10.34
N GLY A 12 9.44 17.65 10.21
CA GLY A 12 10.48 17.79 11.23
C GLY A 12 10.30 16.88 12.46
N ALA A 13 9.34 15.96 12.43
CA ALA A 13 9.14 14.92 13.44
C ALA A 13 9.53 13.54 12.89
N THR A 14 10.27 12.78 13.69
CA THR A 14 10.62 11.38 13.39
C THR A 14 9.66 10.45 14.13
N VAL A 15 9.04 9.54 13.40
CA VAL A 15 8.19 8.48 13.97
C VAL A 15 8.69 7.10 13.56
N THR A 16 8.34 6.08 14.34
CA THR A 16 8.76 4.69 14.04
C THR A 16 7.60 3.90 13.44
N LEU A 17 7.74 3.55 12.16
CA LEU A 17 6.81 2.66 11.47
C LEU A 17 7.22 1.21 11.68
N SER A 18 6.24 0.31 11.81
CA SER A 18 6.44 -1.13 11.96
C SER A 18 5.74 -1.90 10.85
N GLU A 19 6.20 -3.13 10.57
CA GLU A 19 5.41 -4.07 9.77
C GLU A 19 4.07 -4.41 10.45
N LEU A 20 3.11 -4.88 9.66
CA LEU A 20 1.83 -5.36 10.16
C LEU A 20 1.93 -6.84 10.55
N SER A 21 1.45 -7.15 11.75
CA SER A 21 1.26 -8.54 12.16
C SER A 21 0.25 -9.26 11.25
N ALA A 22 0.26 -10.60 11.28
CA ALA A 22 -0.70 -11.39 10.51
C ALA A 22 -2.16 -11.02 10.82
N LEU A 23 -2.49 -10.78 12.10
CA LEU A 23 -3.83 -10.36 12.50
C LEU A 23 -4.20 -8.99 11.91
N GLN A 24 -3.29 -8.02 11.99
CA GLN A 24 -3.51 -6.69 11.42
C GLN A 24 -3.70 -6.74 9.89
N ARG A 25 -2.98 -7.63 9.19
CA ARG A 25 -3.19 -7.85 7.76
C ARG A 25 -4.59 -8.41 7.46
N ILE A 26 -5.09 -9.33 8.29
CA ILE A 26 -6.46 -9.84 8.17
C ILE A 26 -7.48 -8.71 8.44
N GLU A 27 -7.24 -7.88 9.45
CA GLU A 27 -8.09 -6.72 9.76
C GLU A 27 -8.14 -5.71 8.60
N HIS A 28 -7.01 -5.44 7.95
CA HIS A 28 -6.95 -4.59 6.75
C HIS A 28 -7.77 -5.16 5.60
N LEU A 29 -7.64 -6.47 5.32
CA LEU A 29 -8.47 -7.14 4.31
C LEU A 29 -9.97 -7.07 4.66
N GLY A 30 -10.32 -7.21 5.93
CA GLY A 30 -11.69 -7.05 6.41
C GLY A 30 -12.23 -5.64 6.18
N TRP A 31 -11.41 -4.62 6.45
CA TRP A 31 -11.76 -3.22 6.18
C TRP A 31 -11.96 -2.94 4.69
N LEU A 32 -11.10 -3.50 3.83
CA LEU A 32 -11.22 -3.39 2.37
C LEU A 32 -12.51 -4.01 1.85
N LYS A 33 -12.85 -5.22 2.31
CA LYS A 33 -14.10 -5.91 1.97
C LYS A 33 -15.32 -5.09 2.40
N GLU A 34 -15.30 -4.53 3.60
CA GLU A 34 -16.40 -3.70 4.09
C GLU A 34 -16.54 -2.40 3.28
N ARG A 35 -15.42 -1.81 2.85
CA ARG A 35 -15.43 -0.66 1.93
C ARG A 35 -16.08 -1.03 0.59
N GLU A 36 -15.67 -2.14 -0.01
CA GLU A 36 -16.23 -2.63 -1.28
C GLU A 36 -17.73 -2.91 -1.16
N ASN A 37 -18.17 -3.55 -0.08
CA ASN A 37 -19.59 -3.79 0.18
C ASN A 37 -20.39 -2.49 0.25
N ARG A 38 -19.90 -1.48 0.97
CA ARG A 38 -20.56 -0.16 1.03
C ARG A 38 -20.59 0.53 -0.33
N ALA A 39 -19.52 0.42 -1.11
CA ALA A 39 -19.43 0.98 -2.46
C ALA A 39 -20.43 0.31 -3.42
N GLY A 40 -20.49 -1.03 -3.40
CA GLY A 40 -21.44 -1.83 -4.16
C GLY A 40 -22.90 -1.57 -3.76
N ALA A 41 -23.19 -1.45 -2.46
CA ALA A 41 -24.54 -1.09 -1.98
C ALA A 41 -24.98 0.32 -2.41
N ARG A 42 -24.04 1.25 -2.60
CA ARG A 42 -24.28 2.59 -3.15
C ARG A 42 -24.37 2.62 -4.68
N GLY A 43 -24.21 1.48 -5.36
CA GLY A 43 -24.18 1.40 -6.82
C GLY A 43 -22.96 2.07 -7.45
N ASN A 44 -21.92 2.38 -6.66
CA ASN A 44 -20.73 3.08 -7.13
C ASN A 44 -19.48 2.33 -6.67
N LEU A 45 -18.86 1.57 -7.58
CA LEU A 45 -17.60 0.84 -7.33
C LEU A 45 -16.35 1.72 -7.53
N GLN A 46 -16.50 3.01 -7.84
CA GLN A 46 -15.35 3.88 -8.06
C GLN A 46 -14.60 4.12 -6.75
N VAL A 47 -13.29 3.87 -6.78
CA VAL A 47 -12.38 4.24 -5.69
C VAL A 47 -12.11 5.73 -5.78
N THR A 48 -12.43 6.47 -4.72
CA THR A 48 -12.17 7.90 -4.66
C THR A 48 -10.77 8.19 -4.10
N VAL A 49 -10.25 9.40 -4.35
CA VAL A 49 -8.99 9.85 -3.72
C VAL A 49 -9.10 9.83 -2.20
N GLU A 50 -10.28 10.17 -1.66
CA GLU A 50 -10.55 10.12 -0.23
C GLU A 50 -10.44 8.67 0.32
N ASP A 51 -10.91 7.68 -0.43
CA ASP A 51 -10.78 6.26 -0.04
C ASP A 51 -9.33 5.80 0.00
N LEU A 52 -8.49 6.28 -0.92
CA LEU A 52 -7.06 5.98 -0.95
C LEU A 52 -6.34 6.62 0.25
N ILE A 53 -6.66 7.88 0.58
CA ILE A 53 -6.10 8.57 1.74
C ILE A 53 -6.48 7.86 3.04
N LYS A 54 -7.77 7.49 3.18
CA LYS A 54 -8.25 6.74 4.36
C LYS A 54 -7.57 5.39 4.51
N GLU A 55 -7.36 4.69 3.40
CA GLU A 55 -6.66 3.41 3.41
C GLU A 55 -5.19 3.57 3.84
N GLY A 56 -4.48 4.54 3.25
CA GLY A 56 -3.10 4.84 3.62
C GLY A 56 -2.98 5.23 5.10
N ALA A 57 -3.84 6.13 5.57
CA ALA A 57 -3.87 6.54 6.97
C ALA A 57 -4.19 5.39 7.93
N PHE A 58 -5.07 4.48 7.53
CA PHE A 58 -5.40 3.30 8.34
C PHE A 58 -4.20 2.36 8.48
N LEU A 59 -3.47 2.08 7.40
CA LEU A 59 -2.25 1.28 7.43
C LEU A 59 -1.16 1.93 8.29
N VAL A 60 -0.97 3.25 8.15
CA VAL A 60 -0.03 4.02 8.98
C VAL A 60 -0.43 3.96 10.45
N ALA A 61 -1.71 4.13 10.77
CA ALA A 61 -2.20 4.04 12.14
C ALA A 61 -1.96 2.66 12.76
N MET A 62 -2.23 1.57 12.03
CA MET A 62 -1.96 0.21 12.51
C MET A 62 -0.48 -0.04 12.79
N SER A 63 0.39 0.56 11.97
CA SER A 63 1.85 0.51 12.12
C SER A 63 2.32 1.30 13.35
N LEU A 64 1.87 2.54 13.50
CA LEU A 64 2.21 3.43 14.64
C LEU A 64 1.67 2.88 15.97
N TRP A 65 0.47 2.28 15.94
CA TRP A 65 -0.20 1.71 17.11
C TRP A 65 0.69 0.77 17.93
N ARG A 66 1.55 0.01 17.24
CA ARG A 66 2.41 -1.01 17.84
C ARG A 66 3.34 -0.46 18.91
N ASN A 67 3.91 0.72 18.63
CA ASN A 67 4.89 1.39 19.48
C ASN A 67 4.28 2.59 20.20
N HIS A 68 2.96 2.79 20.08
CA HIS A 68 2.31 3.97 20.64
C HIS A 68 2.31 3.90 22.18
N PRO A 69 2.74 4.97 22.88
CA PRO A 69 2.85 4.97 24.34
C PRO A 69 1.51 4.76 25.05
N GLN A 70 0.39 5.06 24.38
CA GLN A 70 -0.98 4.94 24.91
C GLN A 70 -1.79 3.82 24.22
N LYS A 71 -1.13 2.77 23.73
CA LYS A 71 -1.79 1.66 23.02
C LYS A 71 -2.84 0.87 23.83
N ASP A 72 -2.91 1.08 25.14
CA ASP A 72 -3.90 0.42 26.00
C ASP A 72 -5.21 1.23 26.12
N THR A 73 -5.23 2.48 25.63
CA THR A 73 -6.36 3.41 25.83
C THR A 73 -6.86 4.04 24.54
N LEU A 74 -5.97 4.35 23.60
CA LEU A 74 -6.34 4.87 22.29
C LEU A 74 -6.87 3.69 21.42
N THR A 75 -7.35 3.94 20.21
CA THR A 75 -7.69 2.88 19.25
C THR A 75 -7.04 3.18 17.91
N VAL A 76 -6.82 2.15 17.08
CA VAL A 76 -6.34 2.32 15.70
C VAL A 76 -7.22 3.29 14.92
N GLN A 77 -8.54 3.28 15.15
CA GLN A 77 -9.46 4.20 14.48
C GLN A 77 -9.24 5.66 14.89
N GLN A 78 -9.02 5.93 16.19
CA GLN A 78 -8.69 7.28 16.65
C GLN A 78 -7.35 7.74 16.09
N LEU A 79 -6.34 6.88 16.08
CA LEU A 79 -5.04 7.20 15.50
C LEU A 79 -5.13 7.41 13.98
N CYS A 80 -5.98 6.67 13.28
CA CYS A 80 -6.27 6.90 11.86
C CYS A 80 -6.87 8.29 11.62
N GLN A 81 -7.82 8.73 12.45
CA GLN A 81 -8.37 10.09 12.36
C GLN A 81 -7.32 11.16 12.66
N GLU A 82 -6.43 10.92 13.62
CA GLU A 82 -5.30 11.81 13.90
C GLU A 82 -4.38 11.92 12.67
N VAL A 83 -4.00 10.80 12.06
CA VAL A 83 -3.16 10.80 10.85
C VAL A 83 -3.84 11.57 9.71
N ILE A 84 -5.12 11.31 9.44
CA ILE A 84 -5.88 12.01 8.39
C ILE A 84 -5.92 13.53 8.62
N SER A 85 -6.00 13.97 9.88
CA SER A 85 -6.17 15.39 10.20
C SER A 85 -4.85 16.17 10.34
N SER A 86 -3.75 15.48 10.66
CA SER A 86 -2.48 16.12 10.99
C SER A 86 -1.36 15.87 9.98
N TRP A 87 -1.47 14.86 9.11
CA TRP A 87 -0.43 14.53 8.15
C TRP A 87 -0.78 15.03 6.73
N PRO A 88 0.19 15.54 5.98
CA PRO A 88 -0.02 15.83 4.56
C PRO A 88 -0.21 14.53 3.78
N VAL A 89 -0.96 14.60 2.67
CA VAL A 89 -1.32 13.43 1.85
C VAL A 89 -0.07 12.71 1.32
N GLU A 90 0.97 13.45 0.97
CA GLU A 90 2.25 12.93 0.50
C GLU A 90 2.97 12.13 1.58
N ALA A 91 2.91 12.58 2.84
CA ALA A 91 3.49 11.85 3.97
C ALA A 91 2.70 10.56 4.24
N ILE A 92 1.37 10.60 4.14
CA ILE A 92 0.51 9.42 4.29
C ILE A 92 0.86 8.38 3.22
N SER A 93 0.96 8.78 1.95
CA SER A 93 1.31 7.88 0.85
C SER A 93 2.72 7.31 1.00
N SER A 94 3.70 8.14 1.38
CA SER A 94 5.08 7.70 1.59
C SER A 94 5.19 6.71 2.75
N ALA A 95 4.55 7.01 3.88
CA ALA A 95 4.52 6.11 5.05
C ALA A 95 3.76 4.81 4.74
N GLN A 96 2.66 4.87 3.99
CA GLN A 96 1.95 3.68 3.52
C GLN A 96 2.88 2.74 2.74
N ASN A 97 3.67 3.27 1.80
CA ASN A 97 4.62 2.47 1.02
C ASN A 97 5.67 1.80 1.90
N VAL A 98 6.19 2.50 2.92
CA VAL A 98 7.10 1.93 3.92
C VAL A 98 6.43 0.78 4.67
N VAL A 99 5.20 0.98 5.17
CA VAL A 99 4.45 -0.06 5.90
C VAL A 99 4.18 -1.28 5.03
N LEU A 100 3.78 -1.09 3.77
CA LEU A 100 3.53 -2.17 2.82
C LEU A 100 4.81 -2.98 2.54
N ARG A 101 5.94 -2.29 2.32
CA ARG A 101 7.25 -2.94 2.13
C ARG A 101 7.69 -3.72 3.36
N LEU A 102 7.64 -3.11 4.55
CA LEU A 102 7.99 -3.78 5.80
C LEU A 102 7.14 -5.04 6.01
N SER A 103 5.86 -4.97 5.67
CA SER A 103 4.88 -6.05 5.82
C SER A 103 4.95 -7.14 4.73
N GLY A 104 5.78 -6.96 3.69
CA GLY A 104 5.81 -7.85 2.53
C GLY A 104 4.51 -7.85 1.73
N MET A 105 3.81 -6.73 1.71
CA MET A 105 2.53 -6.51 1.01
C MET A 105 2.68 -5.66 -0.25
N SER A 106 3.88 -5.14 -0.55
CA SER A 106 4.21 -4.50 -1.82
C SER A 106 4.62 -5.55 -2.87
N ALA A 107 4.48 -5.20 -4.15
CA ALA A 107 5.07 -6.00 -5.23
C ALA A 107 6.60 -6.14 -5.01
N PRO A 108 7.21 -7.26 -5.41
CA PRO A 108 8.66 -7.36 -5.45
C PRO A 108 9.19 -6.27 -6.38
N VAL A 109 10.14 -5.47 -5.89
CA VAL A 109 10.92 -4.59 -6.75
C VAL A 109 11.83 -5.49 -7.57
N SER A 110 11.61 -5.58 -8.88
CA SER A 110 12.59 -6.21 -9.76
C SER A 110 13.86 -5.36 -9.74
N ASP A 111 14.99 -5.94 -9.38
CA ASP A 111 16.32 -5.32 -9.37
C ASP A 111 16.87 -5.00 -10.79
N ASP A 112 16.01 -4.76 -11.79
CA ASP A 112 16.37 -4.51 -13.20
C ASP A 112 16.38 -3.01 -13.56
N ASP A 113 16.62 -2.13 -12.59
CA ASP A 113 16.93 -0.71 -12.85
C ASP A 113 18.30 -0.35 -12.27
N SER A 114 19.33 -1.03 -12.77
CA SER A 114 20.71 -0.56 -12.65
C SER A 114 21.48 -0.84 -13.94
N GLY A 115 21.18 0.00 -14.93
CA GLY A 115 22.02 0.46 -16.05
C GLY A 115 22.96 -0.52 -16.78
N LEU A 116 22.76 -0.66 -18.09
CA LEU A 116 23.83 -0.61 -19.12
C LEU A 116 23.20 -0.31 -20.49
N ALA A 117 23.72 0.73 -21.15
CA ALA A 117 23.52 1.00 -22.58
C ALA A 117 24.49 0.14 -23.42
N GLU A 118 24.17 0.00 -24.71
CA GLU A 118 24.88 -0.74 -25.78
C GLU A 118 24.73 -2.28 -25.71
N GLU A 119 24.40 -3.03 -26.78
CA GLU A 119 24.45 -2.76 -28.22
C GLU A 119 23.66 -3.86 -28.97
N ALA A 120 23.16 -3.51 -30.16
CA ALA A 120 22.89 -4.38 -31.33
C ALA A 120 21.78 -5.46 -31.31
N GLU A 121 20.64 -5.11 -31.93
CA GLU A 121 19.83 -5.98 -32.82
C GLU A 121 20.75 -6.65 -33.89
N PRO A 122 20.44 -7.87 -34.44
CA PRO A 122 19.20 -8.04 -35.21
C PRO A 122 18.54 -9.44 -35.28
N ALA A 123 17.22 -9.37 -35.48
CA ALA A 123 16.37 -10.16 -36.40
C ALA A 123 16.37 -11.70 -36.34
N GLU A 124 15.16 -12.27 -36.23
CA GLU A 124 14.65 -13.12 -37.32
C GLU A 124 13.11 -13.10 -37.39
N SER A 125 12.63 -12.87 -38.61
CA SER A 125 11.22 -12.83 -38.98
C SER A 125 10.64 -14.24 -39.06
N VAL A 126 9.38 -14.43 -38.64
CA VAL A 126 8.55 -15.51 -39.20
C VAL A 126 7.27 -14.95 -39.79
N SER A 127 7.15 -15.22 -41.09
CA SER A 127 6.19 -14.72 -42.07
C SER A 127 4.82 -15.40 -41.97
N ALA A 128 3.83 -14.69 -42.50
CA ALA A 128 2.39 -14.93 -42.52
C ALA A 128 1.91 -16.25 -43.18
N GLY A 129 0.71 -16.70 -42.78
CA GLY A 129 -0.06 -17.75 -43.45
C GLY A 129 -1.57 -17.65 -43.17
N LYS A 130 -2.34 -17.28 -44.21
CA LYS A 130 -3.76 -16.86 -44.26
C LYS A 130 -4.84 -17.89 -43.87
N HIS A 131 -5.96 -17.34 -43.40
CA HIS A 131 -7.40 -17.69 -43.60
C HIS A 131 -7.79 -18.99 -44.33
N SER A 132 -8.85 -19.68 -43.83
CA SER A 132 -10.13 -19.87 -44.57
C SER A 132 -11.22 -20.63 -43.77
N LYS A 133 -12.43 -20.59 -44.35
CA LYS A 133 -13.79 -20.61 -43.80
C LYS A 133 -14.45 -22.00 -43.76
N ALA A 134 -15.54 -22.04 -43.01
CA ALA A 134 -16.59 -23.05 -42.83
C ALA A 134 -16.88 -24.04 -43.98
N SER A 135 -17.32 -25.24 -43.57
CA SER A 135 -18.51 -25.89 -44.14
C SER A 135 -19.22 -26.73 -43.09
#